data_AF-A0A7V4SYP9-F1
#
_entry.id   AF-A0A7V4SYP9-F1
#
_cell.length_a   1.000
_cell.length_b   1.000
_cell.length_c   1.000
_cell.angle_alpha   90.00
_cell.angle_beta   90.00
_cell.angle_gamma   90.00
#
_symmetry.space_group_name_H-M   'P 1'
#
loop_
_entity.id
_entity.type
_entity.pdbx_description
1 polymer ?
#
loop_
_entity_poly.entity_id
_entity_poly.type
_entity_poly.pdbx_seq_one_letter_code
_entity_poly.pdbx_strand_id
1 'polypeptide(L)' 'EEFLPIIKRESTDDRILVKKAVNWALRQIGKRNLSLNKKAIELARQIQKIGSKSAKWIAKDAIKELTSKAIQERLKEGDK' A
#
# COMPACT_ATOMS: atom_id res chain seq x y z
N GLU A 1 -8.65 4.72 9.36
CA GLU A 1 -8.73 4.24 7.94
C GLU A 1 -9.04 5.37 6.96
N GLU A 2 -9.28 6.58 7.47
CA GLU A 2 -9.64 7.80 6.76
C GLU A 2 -8.73 8.16 5.56
N PHE A 3 -7.47 7.71 5.57
CA PHE A 3 -6.50 8.02 4.53
C PHE A 3 -6.50 7.04 3.34
N LEU A 4 -7.07 5.84 3.47
CA LEU A 4 -7.10 4.83 2.40
C LEU A 4 -7.88 5.30 1.15
N PRO A 5 -9.04 5.98 1.28
CA PRO A 5 -9.74 6.54 0.12
C PRO A 5 -8.91 7.60 -0.62
N ILE A 6 -8.16 8.43 0.11
CA ILE A 6 -7.32 9.48 -0.48
C ILE A 6 -6.17 8.84 -1.27
N ILE A 7 -5.50 7.83 -0.70
CA ILE A 7 -4.44 7.07 -1.38
C ILE A 7 -4.95 6.48 -2.71
N LYS A 8 -6.17 5.93 -2.73
CA LYS A 8 -6.77 5.39 -3.95
C LYS A 8 -7.00 6.49 -4.98
N ARG A 9 -7.57 7.63 -4.58
CA ARG A 9 -7.86 8.76 -5.46
C ARG A 9 -6.60 9.32 -6.12
N GLU A 10 -5.53 9.49 -5.33
CA GLU A 10 -4.28 10.08 -5.82
C GLU A 10 -3.34 9.06 -6.49
N SER A 11 -3.68 7.77 -6.51
CA SER A 11 -2.82 6.72 -7.07
C SER A 11 -2.63 6.78 -8.60
N THR A 12 -3.46 7.56 -9.28
CA THR A 12 -3.37 7.78 -10.74
C THR A 12 -2.54 8.98 -11.13
N ASP A 13 -2.05 9.77 -10.16
CA ASP A 13 -1.25 10.95 -10.44
C ASP A 13 0.14 10.57 -10.96
N ASP A 14 0.52 11.13 -12.11
CA ASP A 14 1.78 10.83 -12.79
C ASP A 14 2.96 11.69 -12.29
N ARG A 15 2.72 12.69 -11.44
CA ARG A 15 3.80 13.48 -10.83
C ARG A 15 4.63 12.57 -9.92
N ILE A 16 5.93 12.53 -10.18
CA ILE A 16 6.87 11.61 -9.52
C ILE A 16 6.81 11.71 -7.99
N LEU A 17 6.71 12.93 -7.45
CA LEU A 17 6.64 13.17 -6.00
C LEU A 17 5.34 12.63 -5.41
N VAL A 18 4.20 12.83 -6.08
CA VAL A 18 2.89 12.34 -5.64
C VAL A 18 2.88 10.82 -5.66
N LYS A 19 3.30 10.19 -6.76
CA LYS A 19 3.40 8.73 -6.86
C LYS A 19 4.25 8.13 -5.74
N LYS A 20 5.39 8.74 -5.43
CA LYS A 20 6.29 8.30 -4.34
C LYS A 20 5.62 8.46 -2.97
N ALA A 21 4.99 9.61 -2.71
CA ALA A 21 4.30 9.88 -1.45
C ALA A 21 3.15 8.89 -1.22
N VAL A 22 2.33 8.64 -2.25
CA VAL A 22 1.22 7.68 -2.19
C VAL A 22 1.73 6.26 -1.92
N ASN A 23 2.79 5.84 -2.61
CA ASN A 23 3.42 4.53 -2.36
C ASN A 23 3.96 4.42 -0.92
N TRP A 24 4.71 5.42 -0.44
CA TRP A 24 5.21 5.41 0.93
C TRP A 24 4.09 5.39 1.96
N ALA A 25 3.06 6.23 1.81
CA ALA A 25 1.94 6.27 2.72
C ALA A 25 1.23 4.89 2.82
N LEU A 26 0.94 4.27 1.67
CA LEU A 26 0.29 2.96 1.62
C LEU A 26 1.09 1.88 2.35
N ARG A 27 2.42 1.84 2.12
CA ARG A 27 3.31 0.89 2.79
C ARG A 27 3.44 1.13 4.27
N GLN A 28 3.59 2.39 4.70
CA GLN A 28 3.73 2.71 6.11
C GLN A 28 2.45 2.37 6.89
N ILE A 29 1.27 2.64 6.33
CA ILE A 29 0.00 2.22 6.94
C ILE A 29 -0.06 0.70 7.08
N GLY A 30 0.26 -0.04 6.02
CA GLY A 30 0.23 -1.51 6.03
C GLY A 30 1.27 -2.18 6.93
N LYS A 31 2.26 -1.44 7.41
CA LYS A 31 3.31 -1.92 8.33
C LYS A 31 2.99 -1.74 9.81
N ARG A 32 1.86 -1.11 10.16
CA ARG A 32 1.53 -0.77 11.55
C ARG A 32 1.00 -1.96 12.36
N ASN A 33 0.13 -2.77 11.79
CA ASN A 33 -0.44 -3.97 12.41
C ASN A 33 -1.05 -4.90 11.34
N LEU A 34 -1.45 -6.11 11.73
CA LEU A 34 -2.00 -7.13 10.81
C LEU A 34 -3.32 -6.70 10.15
N SER A 35 -4.20 -6.00 10.87
CA SER A 35 -5.48 -5.52 10.34
C SER A 35 -5.27 -4.49 9.21
N LEU A 36 -4.42 -3.49 9.45
CA LEU A 36 -4.06 -2.47 8.46
C LEU A 36 -3.25 -3.05 7.31
N ASN A 37 -2.42 -4.08 7.56
CA ASN A 37 -1.71 -4.79 6.51
C ASN A 37 -2.68 -5.41 5.50
N LYS A 38 -3.70 -6.14 5.98
CA LYS A 38 -4.73 -6.74 5.13
C LYS A 38 -5.47 -5.68 4.31
N LYS A 39 -5.90 -4.59 4.96
CA LYS A 39 -6.61 -3.48 4.28
C LYS A 39 -5.73 -2.75 3.26
N ALA A 40 -4.45 -2.54 3.55
CA ALA A 40 -3.51 -1.92 2.62
C ALA A 40 -3.23 -2.82 1.41
N ILE A 41 -3.11 -4.14 1.59
CA ILE A 41 -2.96 -5.11 0.48
C ILE A 41 -4.22 -5.13 -0.38
N GLU A 42 -5.41 -5.14 0.24
CA GLU A 42 -6.68 -5.08 -0.49
C GLU A 42 -6.77 -3.81 -1.33
N LEU A 43 -6.46 -2.65 -0.75
CA LEU A 43 -6.43 -1.39 -1.47
C LEU A 43 -5.42 -1.41 -2.61
N ALA A 44 -4.22 -1.94 -2.39
CA ALA A 44 -3.20 -2.06 -3.43
C ALA A 44 -3.71 -2.92 -4.61
N ARG A 45 -4.44 -4.01 -4.35
CA ARG A 45 -5.08 -4.83 -5.39
C ARG A 45 -6.17 -4.06 -6.13
N GLN A 46 -6.94 -3.20 -5.45
CA GLN A 46 -7.90 -2.32 -6.11
C GLN A 46 -7.20 -1.29 -7.02
N ILE A 47 -6.14 -0.65 -6.53
CA ILE A 47 -5.33 0.33 -7.27
C ILE A 47 -4.71 -0.32 -8.52
N GLN A 48 -4.26 -1.57 -8.42
CA GLN A 48 -3.70 -2.32 -9.54
C GLN A 48 -4.64 -2.41 -10.75
N LYS A 49 -5.97 -2.39 -10.51
CA LYS A 49 -7.00 -2.50 -11.54
C LYS A 49 -7.32 -1.17 -12.26
N ILE A 50 -6.84 -0.03 -11.76
CA ILE A 50 -7.17 1.32 -12.29
C ILE A 50 -6.51 1.61 -13.65
N GLY A 51 -5.58 0.76 -14.12
CA GLY A 51 -5.05 0.83 -15.48
C GLY A 51 -3.92 1.86 -15.71
N SER A 52 -3.76 2.87 -14.85
CA SER A 52 -2.64 3.84 -14.90
C SER A 52 -1.27 3.19 -14.63
N LYS A 53 -0.23 3.70 -15.30
CA LYS A 53 1.17 3.28 -15.08
C LYS A 53 1.59 3.55 -13.63
N SER A 54 1.22 4.70 -13.08
CA SER A 54 1.53 5.10 -11.72
C SER A 54 0.82 4.19 -10.70
N ALA A 55 -0.46 3.92 -10.92
CA ALA A 55 -1.24 3.01 -10.08
C ALA A 55 -0.67 1.59 -10.06
N LYS A 56 -0.34 1.03 -11.23
CA LYS A 56 0.30 -0.30 -11.35
C LYS A 56 1.63 -0.38 -10.61
N TRP A 57 2.45 0.68 -10.70
CA TRP A 57 3.73 0.76 -10.01
C TRP A 57 3.57 0.80 -8.49
N ILE A 58 2.69 1.68 -7.98
CA ILE A 58 2.38 1.79 -6.55
C ILE A 58 1.87 0.44 -6.00
N ALA A 59 0.90 -0.16 -6.67
CA ALA A 59 0.28 -1.40 -6.24
C ALA A 59 1.28 -2.57 -6.18
N LYS A 60 2.09 -2.73 -7.24
CA LYS A 60 3.06 -3.82 -7.32
C LYS A 60 4.11 -3.72 -6.21
N ASP A 61 4.62 -2.51 -5.96
CA ASP A 61 5.63 -2.26 -4.93
C ASP A 61 5.05 -2.49 -3.52
N ALA A 62 3.88 -1.92 -3.24
CA ALA A 62 3.20 -2.09 -1.95
C ALA A 62 2.85 -3.55 -1.65
N ILE A 63 2.31 -4.30 -2.62
CA ILE A 63 2.00 -5.72 -2.45
C ILE A 63 3.27 -6.49 -2.14
N LYS A 64 4.33 -6.34 -2.95
CA LYS A 64 5.59 -7.07 -2.78
C LYS A 64 6.17 -6.88 -1.37
N GLU A 65 6.17 -5.65 -0.88
CA GLU A 65 6.74 -5.32 0.42
C GLU A 65 5.87 -5.79 1.59
N LEU A 66 4.56 -5.51 1.53
CA LEU A 66 3.63 -5.84 2.60
C LEU A 66 3.43 -7.35 2.76
N THR A 67 3.60 -8.13 1.70
CA THR A 67 3.54 -9.61 1.75
C THR A 67 4.91 -10.27 1.97
N SER A 68 5.98 -9.50 2.13
CA SER A 68 7.31 -10.07 2.36
C SER A 68 7.38 -10.81 3.70
N LYS A 69 8.16 -11.90 3.75
CA LYS A 69 8.31 -12.71 4.96
C LYS A 69 8.72 -11.86 6.18
N ALA A 70 9.74 -11.02 6.01
CA ALA A 70 10.23 -10.14 7.08
C ALA A 70 9.14 -9.21 7.65
N ILE A 71 8.27 -8.63 6.81
CA ILE A 71 7.18 -7.79 7.30
C ILE A 71 6.10 -8.63 7.97
N GLN A 72 5.75 -9.78 7.40
CA GLN A 72 4.72 -10.67 7.95
C GLN A 72 5.14 -11.27 9.30
N GLU A 73 6.41 -11.65 9.47
CA GLU A 73 6.97 -12.14 10.73
C GLU A 73 6.95 -11.04 11.81
N ARG A 74 7.49 -9.86 11.49
CA ARG A 74 7.48 -8.70 12.41
C ARG A 74 6.06 -8.31 12.86
N LEU A 75 5.09 -8.36 11.94
CA LEU A 75 3.70 -8.05 12.25
C LEU A 75 3.03 -9.11 13.13
N LYS A 76 3.41 -10.39 13.01
CA LYS A 76 2.90 -11.47 13.87
C LYS A 76 3.52 -11.44 15.27
N GLU A 77 4.77 -10.98 15.38
CA GLU A 77 5.46 -10.81 16.66
C GLU A 77 4.88 -9.64 17.47
N GLY A 78 4.55 -8.53 16.83
CA GLY A 78 3.98 -7.35 17.49
C GLY A 78 2.48 -7.41 17.79
N ASP A 79 1.76 -8.42 17.30
CA ASP A 79 0.33 -8.65 17.59
C ASP A 79 0.13 -9.70 18.71
N LYS A 80 1.21 -10.27 19.24
CA LYS A 80 1.22 -11.13 20.44
C LYS A 80 1.32 -10.28 21.70
#